data_AF-A0A6N6W0W4-F1
#
_entry.id   AF-A0A6N6W0W4-F1
#
_cell.length_a   1.000
_cell.length_b   1.000
_cell.length_c   1.000
_cell.angle_alpha   90.00
_cell.angle_beta   90.00
_cell.angle_gamma   90.00
#
_symmetry.space_group_name_H-M   'P 1'
#
loop_
_entity.id
_entity.type
_entity.pdbx_description
1 polymer ?
#
loop_
_entity_poly.entity_id
_entity_poly.type
_entity_poly.pdbx_seq_one_letter_code
_entity_poly.pdbx_strand_id
1 'polypeptide(L)'
;MRTFTNRNKINGISFHHRTSQRGISTKSTLSQYFNLNDLMLQIKKESPSHLTVKEIQYFLCDQGRNEIHTHVSICAEIISKWTGIVKTMERCFPFRDFTTIKDTFNYNKNDSFECILNELEVFLEAKKLLALWRHRLSIFEMIVEAQGSLRFLKINK
;
A
#
# COMPACT_ATOMS: atom_id res chain seq x y z
N MET A 1 -5.03 28.60 10.25
CA MET A 1 -4.29 27.34 9.99
C MET A 1 -4.96 26.25 10.82
N ARG A 2 -5.77 25.36 10.22
CA ARG A 2 -6.52 24.32 10.94
C ARG A 2 -5.71 23.04 10.96
N THR A 3 -5.27 22.62 12.14
CA THR A 3 -4.63 21.31 12.37
C THR A 3 -5.69 20.24 12.46
N PHE A 4 -5.68 19.29 11.51
CA PHE A 4 -6.61 18.16 11.49
C PHE A 4 -6.19 17.10 12.52
N THR A 5 -7.04 16.95 13.53
CA THR A 5 -6.90 16.05 14.69
C THR A 5 -7.58 14.70 14.46
N ASN A 6 -7.23 13.98 13.39
CA ASN A 6 -7.68 12.60 13.21
C ASN A 6 -6.64 11.77 12.46
N ARG A 7 -5.47 11.60 13.08
CA ARG A 7 -4.57 10.49 12.72
C ARG A 7 -5.08 9.26 13.46
N ASN A 8 -5.75 8.35 12.76
CA ASN A 8 -5.93 6.98 13.25
C ASN A 8 -4.53 6.40 13.47
N LYS A 9 -4.10 6.45 14.72
CA LYS A 9 -2.78 6.03 15.17
C LYS A 9 -2.74 4.52 14.98
N ILE A 10 -1.96 4.04 14.03
CA ILE A 10 -1.60 2.63 14.00
C ILE A 10 -0.65 2.45 15.19
N ASN A 11 -1.11 1.75 16.22
CA ASN A 11 -0.29 1.45 17.40
C ASN A 11 0.97 0.70 16.93
N GLY A 12 2.15 1.19 17.31
CA GLY A 12 3.45 0.63 16.93
C GLY A 12 4.20 1.40 15.83
N ILE A 13 3.54 2.27 15.05
CA ILE A 13 4.22 3.09 14.03
C ILE A 13 4.46 4.50 14.57
N SER A 14 5.67 4.74 15.08
CA SER A 14 6.15 6.09 15.36
C SER A 14 7.03 6.57 14.21
N PHE A 15 6.64 7.65 13.54
CA PHE A 15 7.48 8.34 12.57
C PHE A 15 8.47 9.23 13.33
N HIS A 16 9.51 8.64 13.93
CA HIS A 16 10.60 9.42 14.48
C HIS A 16 11.44 9.98 13.32
N HIS A 17 11.60 11.30 13.32
CA HIS A 17 12.58 11.99 12.48
C HIS A 17 13.95 11.34 12.69
N ARG A 18 14.61 11.01 11.58
CA ARG A 18 15.86 10.25 11.53
C ARG A 18 16.94 10.87 12.43
N THR A 19 17.24 10.20 13.54
CA THR A 19 18.56 10.25 14.17
C THR A 19 19.28 8.94 13.90
N SER A 20 20.45 9.07 13.29
CA SER A 20 21.40 8.01 12.96
C SER A 20 21.72 7.18 14.20
N GLN A 21 21.25 5.93 14.25
CA GLN A 21 21.78 4.93 15.17
C GLN A 21 22.36 3.76 14.37
N ARG A 22 23.67 3.58 14.52
CA ARG A 22 24.42 2.37 14.20
C ARG A 22 24.11 1.32 15.27
N GLY A 23 23.74 0.12 14.84
CA GLY A 23 23.48 -1.03 15.69
C GLY A 23 22.68 -2.07 14.92
N ILE A 24 23.35 -2.83 14.06
CA ILE A 24 22.74 -3.97 13.37
C ILE A 24 22.56 -5.07 14.43
N SER A 25 21.37 -5.20 15.00
CA SER A 25 20.91 -6.51 15.47
C SER A 25 20.24 -7.19 14.28
N THR A 26 20.84 -8.30 13.85
CA THR A 26 20.27 -9.15 12.81
C THR A 26 19.01 -9.84 13.35
N LYS A 27 17.90 -9.55 12.66
CA LYS A 27 16.61 -10.25 12.57
C LYS A 27 15.56 -9.92 13.64
N SER A 28 14.52 -9.20 13.23
CA SER A 28 13.23 -9.14 13.93
C SER A 28 12.11 -9.41 12.93
N THR A 29 11.36 -10.49 13.17
CA THR A 29 10.26 -10.99 12.32
C THR A 29 9.15 -9.94 12.14
N LEU A 30 8.27 -10.09 11.16
CA LEU A 30 7.19 -9.14 10.90
C LEU A 30 6.31 -8.94 12.14
N SER A 31 6.03 -10.04 12.85
CA SER A 31 5.28 -10.11 14.11
C SER A 31 5.88 -9.29 15.26
N GLN A 32 7.18 -8.96 15.21
CA GLN A 32 7.81 -8.12 16.23
C GLN A 32 7.55 -6.61 16.00
N TYR A 33 7.22 -6.21 14.77
CA TYR A 33 6.91 -4.82 14.44
C TYR A 33 5.42 -4.54 14.32
N PHE A 34 4.65 -5.55 13.90
CA PHE A 34 3.23 -5.39 13.57
C PHE A 34 2.40 -6.46 14.25
N ASN A 35 1.22 -6.06 14.72
CA ASN A 35 0.14 -7.01 14.97
C ASN A 35 -0.41 -7.48 13.61
N LEU A 36 -0.16 -8.75 13.26
CA LEU A 36 -0.53 -9.33 11.97
C LEU A 36 -2.04 -9.28 11.71
N ASN A 37 -2.86 -9.49 12.75
CA ASN A 37 -4.32 -9.47 12.62
C ASN A 37 -4.84 -8.07 12.33
N ASP A 38 -4.35 -7.06 13.07
CA ASP A 38 -4.74 -5.66 12.85
C ASP A 38 -4.32 -5.19 11.46
N LEU A 39 -3.14 -5.64 11.00
CA LEU A 39 -2.61 -5.29 9.71
C LEU A 39 -3.44 -5.91 8.58
N MET A 40 -3.82 -7.19 8.71
CA MET A 40 -4.69 -7.86 7.75
C MET A 40 -6.08 -7.21 7.69
N LEU A 41 -6.63 -6.80 8.84
CA LEU A 41 -7.89 -6.04 8.90
C LEU A 41 -7.76 -4.68 8.18
N GLN A 42 -6.66 -3.97 8.38
CA GLN A 42 -6.40 -2.72 7.67
C GLN A 42 -6.25 -2.94 6.17
N ILE A 43 -5.57 -4.00 5.73
CA ILE A 43 -5.44 -4.34 4.31
C ILE A 43 -6.83 -4.53 3.68
N LYS A 44 -7.69 -5.32 4.33
CA LYS A 44 -9.06 -5.56 3.86
C LYS A 44 -9.88 -4.27 3.80
N LYS A 45 -9.78 -3.43 4.83
CA LYS A 45 -10.52 -2.15 4.92
C LYS A 45 -10.08 -1.13 3.88
N GLU A 46 -8.78 -1.06 3.60
CA GLU A 46 -8.20 -0.05 2.69
C GLU A 46 -8.07 -0.55 1.25
N SER A 47 -8.49 -1.78 0.97
CA SER A 47 -8.54 -2.30 -0.39
C SER A 47 -9.49 -1.48 -1.27
N PRO A 48 -9.04 -1.00 -2.44
CA PRO A 48 -9.89 -0.19 -3.30
C PRO A 48 -11.00 -1.05 -3.90
N SER A 49 -12.20 -0.48 -4.00
CA SER A 49 -13.27 -1.05 -4.83
C SER A 49 -12.86 -1.09 -6.30
N HIS A 50 -13.44 -2.01 -7.06
CA HIS A 50 -13.31 -2.00 -8.51
C HIS A 50 -13.98 -0.75 -9.09
N LEU A 51 -13.30 -0.07 -10.02
CA LEU A 51 -13.91 0.99 -10.81
C LEU A 51 -14.83 0.37 -11.86
N THR A 52 -16.12 0.68 -11.74
CA THR A 52 -17.13 0.26 -12.71
C THR A 52 -17.05 1.11 -13.98
N VAL A 53 -17.58 0.58 -15.08
CA VAL A 53 -17.69 1.31 -16.36
C VAL A 53 -18.44 2.63 -16.18
N LYS A 54 -19.48 2.65 -15.33
CA LYS A 54 -20.27 3.86 -15.04
C LYS A 54 -19.45 4.93 -14.33
N GLU A 55 -18.63 4.54 -13.35
CA GLU A 55 -17.72 5.48 -12.66
C GLU A 55 -16.68 6.04 -13.63
N ILE A 56 -16.10 5.20 -14.50
CA ILE A 56 -15.13 5.66 -15.51
C ILE A 56 -15.78 6.68 -16.45
N GLN A 57 -16.99 6.39 -16.96
CA GLN A 57 -17.75 7.32 -17.79
C GLN A 57 -18.06 8.63 -17.06
N TYR A 58 -18.46 8.55 -15.79
CA TYR A 58 -18.70 9.72 -14.95
C TYR A 58 -17.45 10.60 -14.83
N PHE A 59 -16.29 9.99 -14.54
CA PHE A 59 -15.03 10.71 -14.42
C PHE A 59 -14.52 11.30 -15.73
N LEU A 60 -14.93 10.78 -16.89
CA LEU A 60 -14.61 11.38 -18.20
C LEU A 60 -15.42 12.66 -18.47
N CYS A 61 -16.59 12.83 -17.86
CA CYS A 61 -17.45 14.00 -18.02
C CYS A 61 -16.99 15.22 -17.19
N ASP A 62 -17.48 16.42 -17.55
CA ASP A 62 -17.11 17.68 -16.88
C ASP A 62 -17.49 17.72 -15.38
N GLN A 63 -18.55 17.00 -14.97
CA GLN A 63 -18.93 16.90 -13.55
C GLN A 63 -17.92 16.08 -12.73
N GLY A 64 -17.54 14.90 -13.21
CA GLY A 64 -16.55 14.05 -12.54
C GLY A 64 -15.12 14.61 -12.57
N ARG A 65 -14.82 15.51 -13.52
CA ARG A 65 -13.53 16.22 -13.62
C ARG A 65 -13.15 16.96 -12.33
N ASN A 66 -14.11 17.62 -11.68
CA ASN A 66 -13.80 18.39 -10.48
C ASN A 66 -13.49 17.48 -9.28
N GLU A 67 -13.97 16.24 -9.31
CA GLU A 67 -13.82 15.27 -8.23
C GLU A 67 -12.58 14.37 -8.43
N ILE A 68 -12.09 14.21 -9.66
CA ILE A 68 -10.97 13.32 -9.96
C ILE A 68 -9.70 13.68 -9.19
N HIS A 69 -9.45 14.98 -8.95
CA HIS A 69 -8.30 15.44 -8.17
C HIS A 69 -8.36 14.97 -6.71
N THR A 70 -9.57 14.89 -6.13
CA THR A 70 -9.78 14.32 -4.79
C THR A 70 -9.44 12.83 -4.79
N HIS A 71 -9.88 12.09 -5.79
CA HIS A 71 -9.57 10.66 -5.92
C HIS A 71 -8.09 10.38 -6.16
N VAL A 72 -7.42 11.19 -6.98
CA VAL A 72 -5.96 11.14 -7.18
C VAL A 72 -5.23 11.40 -5.85
N SER A 73 -5.67 12.40 -5.08
CA SER A 73 -5.08 12.72 -3.78
C SER A 73 -5.22 11.57 -2.77
N ILE A 74 -6.40 10.95 -2.73
CA ILE A 74 -6.64 9.74 -1.90
C ILE A 74 -5.70 8.61 -2.31
N CYS A 75 -5.53 8.35 -3.62
CA CYS A 75 -4.61 7.33 -4.11
C CYS A 75 -3.18 7.64 -3.65
N ALA A 76 -2.70 8.87 -3.83
CA ALA A 76 -1.35 9.28 -3.46
C ALA A 76 -1.08 9.12 -1.95
N GLU A 77 -2.04 9.49 -1.10
CA GLU A 77 -1.92 9.34 0.35
C GLU A 77 -1.79 7.86 0.76
N ILE A 78 -2.69 7.00 0.24
CA ILE A 78 -2.69 5.57 0.56
C ILE A 78 -1.44 4.88 0.00
N ILE A 79 -1.01 5.20 -1.23
CA ILE A 79 0.23 4.68 -1.82
C ILE A 79 1.43 5.07 -0.96
N SER A 80 1.51 6.32 -0.50
CA SER A 80 2.61 6.80 0.34
C SER A 80 2.66 6.04 1.66
N LYS A 81 1.51 5.91 2.34
CA LYS A 81 1.35 5.14 3.59
C LYS A 81 1.83 3.70 3.41
N TRP A 82 1.26 2.97 2.45
CA TRP A 82 1.56 1.55 2.28
C TRP A 82 2.94 1.28 1.69
N THR A 83 3.51 2.21 0.92
CA THR A 83 4.92 2.12 0.52
C THR A 83 5.84 2.16 1.73
N GLY A 84 5.56 3.00 2.73
CA GLY A 84 6.33 3.04 3.98
C GLY A 84 6.22 1.76 4.79
N ILE A 85 5.00 1.24 4.92
CA ILE A 85 4.71 -0.02 5.62
C ILE A 85 5.45 -1.17 4.92
N VAL A 86 5.23 -1.39 3.62
CA VAL A 86 5.86 -2.49 2.85
C VAL A 86 7.39 -2.41 2.92
N LYS A 87 8.00 -1.22 2.81
CA LYS A 87 9.46 -1.06 2.97
C LYS A 87 9.97 -1.50 4.35
N THR A 88 9.15 -1.35 5.39
CA THR A 88 9.49 -1.82 6.73
C THR A 88 9.38 -3.33 6.81
N MET A 89 8.33 -3.92 6.22
CA MET A 89 8.16 -5.37 6.10
C MET A 89 9.31 -6.02 5.34
N GLU A 90 9.76 -5.42 4.23
CA GLU A 90 10.90 -5.92 3.43
C GLU A 90 12.20 -6.05 4.23
N ARG A 91 12.37 -5.25 5.30
CA ARG A 91 13.53 -5.37 6.20
C ARG A 91 13.41 -6.54 7.18
N CYS A 92 12.18 -7.02 7.42
CA CYS A 92 11.89 -8.15 8.30
C CYS A 92 12.17 -9.50 7.63
N PHE A 93 12.36 -9.52 6.30
CA PHE A 93 12.76 -10.69 5.51
C PHE A 93 14.24 -10.57 5.09
N PRO A 94 15.20 -10.92 5.96
CA PRO A 94 16.63 -10.73 5.71
C PRO A 94 17.22 -11.65 4.63
N PHE A 95 16.44 -12.57 4.06
CA PHE A 95 16.91 -13.55 3.08
C PHE A 95 16.22 -13.34 1.73
N ARG A 96 16.99 -12.85 0.76
CA ARG A 96 16.63 -12.79 -0.67
C ARG A 96 16.83 -14.12 -1.40
N ASP A 97 17.38 -15.13 -0.71
CA ASP A 97 17.67 -16.44 -1.28
C ASP A 97 16.70 -17.49 -0.72
N PHE A 98 15.75 -17.91 -1.55
CA PHE A 98 14.84 -19.02 -1.25
C PHE A 98 15.56 -20.37 -1.12
N THR A 99 16.85 -20.42 -1.49
CA THR A 99 17.70 -21.60 -1.34
C THR A 99 18.05 -21.88 0.12
N THR A 100 18.28 -20.84 0.94
CA THR A 100 18.58 -20.96 2.38
C THR A 100 17.34 -21.27 3.22
N ILE A 101 16.16 -20.99 2.68
CA ILE A 101 14.87 -21.29 3.29
C ILE A 101 14.68 -22.81 3.45
N LYS A 102 15.22 -23.60 2.51
CA LYS A 102 15.15 -25.08 2.55
C LYS A 102 15.82 -25.68 3.80
N ASP A 103 16.95 -25.12 4.23
CA ASP A 103 17.67 -25.59 5.42
C ASP A 103 17.05 -25.05 6.72
N THR A 104 16.36 -23.91 6.65
CA THR A 104 15.65 -23.32 7.80
C THR A 104 14.36 -24.09 8.12
N PHE A 105 13.75 -24.76 7.15
CA PHE A 105 12.54 -25.56 7.31
C PHE A 105 12.74 -26.96 7.88
N ASN A 106 13.97 -27.38 8.15
CA ASN A 106 14.27 -28.66 8.80
C ASN A 106 14.26 -28.62 10.34
N TYR A 107 13.83 -27.51 10.95
CA TYR A 107 13.69 -27.43 12.41
C TYR A 107 12.28 -27.86 12.86
N ASN A 108 12.24 -28.90 13.70
CA ASN A 108 11.06 -29.37 14.43
C ASN A 108 10.25 -28.20 15.04
N LYS A 109 9.04 -27.95 14.49
CA LYS A 109 7.75 -27.63 15.16
C LYS A 109 6.83 -26.94 14.14
N ASN A 110 5.69 -27.56 13.87
CA ASN A 110 4.63 -27.08 12.97
C ASN A 110 4.27 -25.59 13.19
N ASP A 111 4.30 -25.12 14.44
CA ASP A 111 3.96 -23.74 14.82
C ASP A 111 4.93 -22.69 14.23
N SER A 112 6.21 -23.03 14.06
CA SER A 112 7.21 -22.08 13.53
C SER A 112 7.06 -21.87 12.01
N PHE A 113 6.69 -22.93 11.30
CA PHE A 113 6.40 -22.89 9.86
C PHE A 113 5.13 -22.10 9.58
N GLU A 114 4.07 -22.37 10.35
CA GLU A 114 2.79 -21.67 10.24
C GLU A 114 2.94 -20.17 10.52
N CYS A 115 3.77 -19.79 11.52
CA CYS A 115 4.09 -18.40 11.80
C CYS A 115 4.75 -17.68 10.60
N ILE A 116 5.74 -18.31 9.96
CA ILE A 116 6.42 -17.75 8.79
C ILE A 116 5.47 -17.62 7.60
N LEU A 117 4.62 -18.62 7.37
CA LEU A 117 3.61 -18.56 6.30
C LEU A 117 2.61 -17.42 6.52
N ASN A 118 2.13 -17.23 7.74
CA ASN A 118 1.23 -16.13 8.09
C ASN A 118 1.89 -14.76 7.87
N GLU A 119 3.18 -14.61 8.23
CA GLU A 119 3.92 -13.38 7.94
C GLU A 119 4.08 -13.12 6.44
N LEU A 120 4.36 -14.18 5.66
CA LEU A 120 4.48 -14.09 4.21
C LEU A 120 3.15 -13.72 3.55
N GLU A 121 2.04 -14.31 3.99
CA GLU A 121 0.70 -14.02 3.48
C GLU A 121 0.34 -12.55 3.69
N VAL A 122 0.51 -12.04 4.92
CA VAL A 122 0.27 -10.63 5.26
C VAL A 122 1.14 -9.71 4.40
N PHE A 123 2.41 -10.07 4.19
CA PHE A 123 3.33 -9.30 3.36
C PHE A 123 2.90 -9.25 1.88
N LEU A 124 2.48 -10.39 1.32
CA LEU A 124 2.01 -10.48 -0.06
C LEU A 124 0.71 -9.70 -0.26
N GLU A 125 -0.23 -9.80 0.68
CA GLU A 125 -1.48 -9.03 0.62
C GLU A 125 -1.22 -7.51 0.76
N ALA A 126 -0.26 -7.08 1.58
CA ALA A 126 0.15 -5.67 1.63
C ALA A 126 0.76 -5.18 0.31
N LYS A 127 1.57 -6.01 -0.36
CA LYS A 127 2.13 -5.70 -1.68
C LYS A 127 1.05 -5.62 -2.76
N LYS A 128 0.10 -6.54 -2.74
CA LYS A 128 -1.07 -6.54 -3.64
C LYS A 128 -1.92 -5.29 -3.46
N LEU A 129 -2.22 -4.91 -2.21
CA LEU A 129 -2.93 -3.67 -1.91
C LEU A 129 -2.24 -2.44 -2.52
N LEU A 130 -0.92 -2.32 -2.33
CA LEU A 130 -0.13 -1.23 -2.90
C LEU A 130 -0.18 -1.23 -4.44
N ALA A 131 -0.10 -2.40 -5.07
CA ALA A 131 -0.20 -2.53 -6.52
C ALA A 131 -1.59 -2.10 -7.03
N LEU A 132 -2.67 -2.48 -6.34
CA LEU A 132 -4.04 -2.09 -6.70
C LEU A 132 -4.24 -0.57 -6.65
N TRP A 133 -3.72 0.10 -5.62
CA TRP A 133 -3.79 1.56 -5.54
C TRP A 133 -2.96 2.27 -6.61
N ARG A 134 -1.76 1.77 -6.92
CA ARG A 134 -0.95 2.30 -8.04
C ARG A 134 -1.66 2.13 -9.38
N HIS A 135 -2.28 0.98 -9.60
CA HIS A 135 -3.07 0.74 -10.80
C HIS A 135 -4.27 1.69 -10.88
N ARG A 136 -4.99 1.89 -9.77
CA ARG A 136 -6.11 2.84 -9.71
C ARG A 136 -5.68 4.28 -9.99
N LEU A 137 -4.53 4.71 -9.47
CA LEU A 137 -3.95 6.01 -9.79
C LEU A 137 -3.66 6.15 -11.29
N SER A 138 -3.03 5.13 -11.89
CA SER A 138 -2.74 5.12 -13.33
C SER A 138 -4.01 5.22 -14.18
N ILE A 139 -5.13 4.60 -13.77
CA ILE A 139 -6.43 4.79 -14.43
C ILE A 139 -6.88 6.25 -14.38
N PHE A 140 -6.79 6.90 -13.22
CA PHE A 140 -7.19 8.31 -13.10
C PHE A 140 -6.28 9.23 -13.92
N GLU A 141 -4.98 8.96 -13.97
CA GLU A 141 -4.03 9.71 -14.83
C GLU A 141 -4.42 9.60 -16.32
N MET A 142 -4.74 8.38 -16.80
CA MET A 142 -5.24 8.18 -18.16
C MET A 142 -6.55 8.95 -18.44
N ILE A 143 -7.46 8.99 -17.47
CA ILE A 143 -8.72 9.76 -17.60
C ILE A 143 -8.44 11.25 -17.71
N VAL A 144 -7.55 11.81 -16.87
CA VAL A 144 -7.18 13.23 -16.91
C VAL A 144 -6.54 13.59 -18.26
N GLU A 145 -5.66 12.72 -18.78
CA GLU A 145 -5.05 12.89 -20.10
C GLU A 145 -6.10 12.89 -21.21
N ALA A 146 -7.04 11.93 -21.19
CA ALA A 146 -8.14 11.86 -22.15
C ALA A 146 -9.03 13.12 -22.10
N GLN A 147 -9.33 13.62 -20.91
CA GLN A 147 -10.06 14.89 -20.72
C GLN A 147 -9.31 16.10 -21.29
N GLY A 148 -7.98 16.09 -21.22
CA GLY A 148 -7.12 17.08 -21.87
C GLY A 148 -7.27 17.03 -23.39
N SER A 149 -7.11 15.83 -23.98
CA SER A 149 -7.22 15.59 -25.42
C SER A 149 -8.57 15.99 -26.01
N LEU A 150 -9.67 15.70 -25.30
CA LEU A 150 -11.03 16.07 -25.73
C LEU A 150 -11.27 17.58 -25.81
N ARG A 151 -10.53 18.40 -25.05
CA ARG A 151 -10.64 19.87 -25.14
C ARG A 151 -10.11 20.41 -26.45
N PHE A 152 -9.01 19.85 -26.96
CA PHE A 152 -8.44 20.27 -28.23
C PHE A 152 -9.38 20.00 -29.42
N LEU A 153 -10.21 18.96 -29.33
CA LEU A 153 -11.24 18.66 -30.34
C LEU A 153 -12.39 19.68 -30.35
N LYS A 154 -12.74 20.29 -29.22
CA LYS A 154 -13.80 21.30 -29.13
C LYS A 154 -13.38 22.69 -29.64
N ILE A 155 -12.08 22.97 -29.70
CA ILE A 155 -11.54 24.27 -30.16
C ILE A 155 -11.44 24.34 -31.69
N ASN A 156 -11.41 23.20 -32.38
CA ASN A 156 -11.36 23.10 -33.84
C ASN A 156 -12.75 23.01 -34.51
N LYS A 157 -13.81 23.48 -33.84
CA LYS A 157 -15.16 23.67 -34.41
C LYS A 157 -15.53 25.14 -34.34
#